data_AF-A0A7W7YLD3-F1
#
_entry.id   AF-A0A7W7YLD3-F1
#
_cell.length_a   1.000
_cell.length_b   1.000
_cell.length_c   1.000
_cell.angle_alpha   90.00
_cell.angle_beta   90.00
_cell.angle_gamma   90.00
#
_symmetry.space_group_name_H-M   'P 1'
#
loop_
_entity.id
_entity.type
_entity.pdbx_description
1 polymer ?
#
loop_
_entity_poly.entity_id
_entity_poly.type
_entity_poly.pdbx_seq_one_letter_code
_entity_poly.pdbx_strand_id
1 'polypeptide(L)' 'MGAILTGVFADEKANSIVAGLKEGLLMNQLKAVALTILWSVAATLVITIIVKLLVGLRPTEEVEQIGLDLSEHGEAGYEH' A
#
# COMPACT_ATOMS: atom_id res chain seq x y z
N MET A 1 -8.84 5.62 -4.71
CA MET A 1 -9.71 6.17 -5.76
C MET A 1 -10.66 5.13 -6.35
N GLY A 2 -10.17 4.02 -6.93
CA GLY A 2 -11.01 3.01 -7.58
C GLY A 2 -12.21 2.53 -6.74
N ALA A 3 -11.98 2.10 -5.49
CA ALA A 3 -13.06 1.63 -4.61
C ALA A 3 -14.16 2.68 -4.32
N ILE A 4 -13.79 3.97 -4.25
CA ILE A 4 -14.75 5.06 -4.06
C ILE A 4 -15.57 5.25 -5.34
N LEU A 5 -14.92 5.23 -6.51
CA LEU A 5 -15.60 5.35 -7.80
C LEU A 5 -16.54 4.16 -8.06
N THR A 6 -16.20 2.95 -7.59
CA THR A 6 -17.11 1.81 -7.57
C THR A 6 -18.38 2.12 -6.77
N GLY A 7 -18.26 2.82 -5.65
CA GLY A 7 -19.41 3.26 -4.86
C GLY A 7 -20.31 4.27 -5.56
N VAL A 8 -19.78 5.04 -6.50
CA VAL A 8 -20.52 6.09 -7.25
C VAL A 8 -21.12 5.54 -8.54
N PHE A 9 -20.37 4.73 -9.29
CA PHE A 9 -20.70 4.37 -10.67
C PHE A 9 -21.14 2.91 -10.85
N ALA A 10 -21.20 2.10 -9.79
CA ALA A 10 -21.70 0.73 -9.92
C ALA A 10 -23.16 0.72 -10.41
N ASP A 11 -23.42 -0.08 -11.45
CA ASP A 11 -24.71 -0.17 -12.12
C ASP A 11 -25.21 -1.63 -12.16
N GLU A 12 -26.50 -1.80 -11.91
CA GLU A 12 -27.17 -3.11 -11.92
C GLU A 12 -27.27 -3.72 -13.32
N LYS A 13 -27.24 -2.89 -14.38
CA LYS A 13 -27.20 -3.35 -15.77
C LYS A 13 -25.87 -4.04 -16.10
N ALA A 14 -24.80 -3.67 -15.41
CA ALA A 14 -23.50 -4.32 -15.53
C ALA A 14 -23.40 -5.55 -14.61
N ASN A 15 -24.03 -5.53 -13.44
CA ASN A 15 -24.09 -6.65 -12.52
C ASN A 15 -25.35 -6.60 -11.65
N SER A 16 -26.24 -7.58 -11.81
CA SER A 16 -27.54 -7.63 -11.11
C SER A 16 -27.45 -7.67 -9.59
N ILE A 17 -26.31 -8.06 -9.02
CA ILE A 17 -26.06 -8.04 -7.56
C ILE A 17 -26.09 -6.60 -7.02
N VAL A 18 -25.70 -5.61 -7.84
CA VAL A 18 -25.65 -4.20 -7.42
C VAL A 18 -27.05 -3.67 -7.09
N ALA A 19 -28.12 -4.19 -7.70
CA ALA A 19 -29.49 -3.73 -7.45
C ALA A 19 -29.85 -3.76 -5.95
N GLY A 20 -29.47 -4.83 -5.25
CA GLY A 20 -29.73 -4.98 -3.81
C GLY A 20 -28.70 -4.29 -2.90
N LEU A 21 -27.61 -3.77 -3.45
CA LEU A 21 -26.49 -3.19 -2.70
C LEU A 21 -26.33 -1.69 -2.93
N LYS A 22 -26.98 -1.13 -3.96
CA LYS A 22 -26.77 0.24 -4.43
C LYS A 22 -27.07 1.25 -3.34
N GLU A 23 -28.11 1.00 -2.55
CA GLU A 23 -28.42 1.81 -1.37
C GLU A 23 -27.34 1.59 -0.29
N GLY A 24 -26.57 2.65 -0.01
CA GLY A 24 -25.48 2.60 0.96
C GLY A 24 -24.14 2.07 0.43
N LEU A 25 -24.03 1.68 -0.85
CA LEU A 25 -22.79 1.17 -1.43
C LEU A 25 -21.61 2.13 -1.23
N LEU A 26 -21.81 3.42 -1.49
CA LEU A 26 -20.77 4.43 -1.32
C LEU A 26 -20.29 4.52 0.13
N MET A 27 -21.21 4.49 1.09
CA MET A 27 -20.86 4.53 2.52
C MET A 27 -20.09 3.28 2.94
N ASN A 28 -20.48 2.10 2.43
CA ASN A 28 -19.78 0.86 2.68
C ASN A 28 -18.37 0.86 2.08
N GLN A 29 -18.20 1.41 0.87
CA GLN A 29 -16.88 1.57 0.26
C GLN A 29 -15.99 2.54 1.05
N LEU A 30 -16.53 3.65 1.55
CA LEU A 30 -15.78 4.56 2.41
C LEU A 30 -15.31 3.90 3.70
N LYS A 31 -16.19 3.13 4.37
CA LYS A 31 -15.83 2.36 5.57
C LYS A 31 -14.75 1.31 5.27
N ALA A 32 -14.89 0.58 4.15
CA ALA A 32 -13.92 -0.42 3.74
C ALA A 32 -12.54 0.19 3.44
N VAL A 33 -12.51 1.32 2.73
CA VAL A 33 -11.26 2.05 2.43
C VAL A 33 -10.63 2.59 3.71
N ALA A 34 -11.41 3.19 4.61
CA ALA A 34 -10.89 3.69 5.88
C ALA A 34 -10.29 2.56 6.73
N LEU A 35 -11.00 1.43 6.84
CA LEU A 35 -10.53 0.26 7.58
C LEU A 35 -9.24 -0.30 6.99
N THR A 36 -9.17 -0.48 5.66
CA THR A 36 -7.98 -1.05 5.02
C THR A 36 -6.78 -0.12 5.12
N ILE A 37 -6.95 1.20 5.05
CA ILE A 37 -5.89 2.17 5.30
C ILE A 37 -5.38 2.06 6.73
N LEU A 38 -6.29 2.13 7.72
CA LEU A 38 -5.91 2.05 9.13
C LEU A 38 -5.19 0.74 9.45
N TRP A 39 -5.72 -0.38 8.96
CA TRP A 39 -5.11 -1.69 9.15
C TRP A 39 -3.74 -1.78 8.49
N SER A 40 -3.61 -1.37 7.23
CA SER A 40 -2.34 -1.46 6.50
C SER A 40 -1.28 -0.57 7.13
N VAL A 41 -1.63 0.65 7.53
CA VAL A 41 -0.70 1.57 8.21
C VAL A 41 -0.29 1.01 9.57
N ALA A 42 -1.24 0.58 10.39
CA ALA A 42 -0.94 0.05 11.73
C ALA A 42 -0.09 -1.22 11.66
N ALA A 43 -0.48 -2.19 10.83
CA ALA A 43 0.26 -3.43 10.65
C ALA A 43 1.67 -3.18 10.10
N THR A 44 1.79 -2.32 9.08
CA THR A 44 3.11 -1.97 8.50
C THR A 44 3.99 -1.28 9.54
N LEU A 45 3.43 -0.37 10.35
CA LEU A 45 4.18 0.31 11.41
C LEU A 45 4.70 -0.69 12.44
N VAL A 46 3.86 -1.63 12.89
CA VAL A 46 4.29 -2.68 13.84
C VAL A 46 5.39 -3.54 13.23
N ILE A 47 5.20 -4.03 12.00
CA ILE A 47 6.17 -4.90 11.31
C ILE A 47 7.49 -4.17 11.11
N THR A 48 7.46 -2.93 10.61
CA THR A 48 8.68 -2.16 10.34
C THR A 48 9.46 -1.82 11.61
N ILE A 49 8.78 -1.54 12.73
CA ILE A 49 9.45 -1.37 14.03
C ILE A 49 10.12 -2.68 14.47
N ILE A 50 9.41 -3.81 14.39
CA ILE A 50 9.98 -5.11 14.75
C ILE A 50 11.21 -5.42 13.91
N VAL A 51 11.13 -5.27 12.59
CA VAL A 51 12.27 -5.51 11.67
C VAL A 51 13.41 -4.55 11.97
N LYS A 52 13.12 -3.26 12.20
CA LYS A 52 14.14 -2.26 12.54
C LYS A 52 14.91 -2.61 13.81
N LEU A 53 14.24 -3.18 14.82
CA LEU A 53 14.87 -3.55 16.08
C LEU A 53 15.65 -4.87 16.01
N LEU A 54 15.20 -5.83 15.19
CA LEU A 54 15.81 -7.16 15.13
C LEU A 54 16.93 -7.30 14.11
N VAL A 55 16.77 -6.69 12.93
CA VAL A 55 17.69 -6.89 11.78
C VAL A 55 18.31 -5.56 11.33
N GLY A 56 17.59 -4.46 11.50
CA GLY A 56 17.91 -3.19 10.86
C GLY A 56 17.19 -3.08 9.52
N LEU A 57 16.37 -2.04 9.37
CA LEU A 57 15.46 -1.88 8.22
C LEU A 57 16.06 -1.04 7.08
N ARG A 58 16.94 -0.09 7.40
CA ARG A 58 17.52 0.87 6.45
C ARG A 58 19.05 0.81 6.56
N PRO A 59 19.78 0.93 5.42
CA PRO A 59 21.23 1.08 5.43
C PRO A 59 21.68 2.30 6.23
N THR A 60 22.98 2.36 6.53
CA THR A 60 23.59 3.57 7.11
C THR A 60 23.60 4.70 6.08
N GLU A 61 23.66 5.95 6.55
CA GLU A 61 23.69 7.13 5.65
C GLU A 61 24.88 7.11 4.70
N GLU A 62 26.04 6.60 5.15
CA GLU A 62 27.24 6.44 4.32
C GLU A 62 27.01 5.45 3.17
N VAL A 63 26.45 4.27 3.46
CA VAL A 63 26.10 3.26 2.44
C VAL A 63 25.05 3.81 1.48
N GLU A 64 24.06 4.56 1.97
CA GLU A 64 23.02 5.17 1.15
C GLU A 64 23.57 6.28 0.23
N GLN A 65 24.62 7.00 0.65
CA GLN A 65 25.31 8.01 -0.17
C GLN A 65 26.20 7.39 -1.24
N ILE A 66 26.93 6.32 -0.91
CA ILE A 66 27.80 5.60 -1.85
C ILE A 66 26.96 4.87 -2.92
N GLY A 67 25.78 4.40 -2.53
CA GLY A 67 24.86 3.65 -3.36
C GLY A 67 24.82 2.17 -2.98
N LEU A 68 23.61 1.62 -2.99
CA LEU A 68 23.35 0.21 -2.67
C LEU A 68 24.00 -0.74 -3.68
N ASP A 69 23.99 -0.38 -4.97
CA ASP A 69 24.59 -1.22 -6.02
C ASP A 69 26.08 -1.47 -5.74
N LEU A 70 26.83 -0.41 -5.40
CA LEU A 70 28.26 -0.55 -5.10
C LEU A 70 28.49 -1.22 -3.74
N SER A 71 27.67 -0.89 -2.74
CA SER A 71 27.90 -1.34 -1.35
C SER A 71 27.44 -2.77 -1.07
N GLU A 72 26.33 -3.20 -1.67
CA GLU A 72 25.70 -4.51 -1.44
C GLU A 72 25.89 -5.47 -2.62
N HIS A 73 26.05 -4.95 -3.84
CA HIS A 73 26.16 -5.77 -5.06
C HIS A 73 27.53 -5.69 -5.74
N GLY A 74 28.39 -4.74 -5.35
CA GLY A 74 29.75 -4.59 -5.88
C GLY A 74 29.80 -4.12 -7.34
N GLU A 75 28.69 -3.59 -7.85
CA GLU A 75 28.53 -3.19 -9.25
C GLU A 75 28.00 -1.77 -9.37
N ALA A 76 28.26 -1.12 -10.50
CA ALA A 76 27.58 0.12 -10.86
C ALA A 76 26.36 -0.25 -11.71
N GLY A 77 25.18 0.26 -11.36
CA GLY A 77 23.96 0.00 -12.14
C GLY A 77 24.03 0.50 -13.59
N TYR A 78 24.98 1.39 -13.90
CA TYR A 78 25.31 1.83 -15.26
C TYR A 78 26.83 2.00 -15.39
N GLU A 79 27.41 1.38 -16.41
CA GLU A 79 28.77 1.69 -16.88
C GLU A 79 28.68 2.71 -18.02
N HIS A 80 29.38 3.85 -17.87
CA HIS A 80 29.57 4.84 -18.93
C HIS A 80 30.99 4.78 -19.47
#